data_AF-A0A9P7A398-F1
#
_entry.id   AF-A0A9P7A398-F1
#
_cell.length_a   1.000
_cell.length_b   1.000
_cell.length_c   1.000
_cell.angle_alpha   90.00
_cell.angle_beta   90.00
_cell.angle_gamma   90.00
#
_symmetry.space_group_name_H-M   'P 1'
#
loop_
_entity.id
_entity.type
_entity.pdbx_description
1 polymer ?
#
loop_
_entity_poly.entity_id
_entity_poly.type
_entity_poly.pdbx_seq_one_letter_code
_entity_poly.pdbx_strand_id
1 'polypeptide(L)'
;MIAHLPLASHPNPKKVLVIGGGDGGVEVVLCDIDEAVIRVSKRYLLHMSVLLDSPRVKVFVGDGFKFLAENEATCDDALFQKPYFKLLHDALTPGGHISTQAESQWLHISLIGNLLKSTRELFIVSQYAFTTIPTYPSGQIGFMVCSKEQGRDLRVSVPARKVTNTRYYNENVHRAAFVLPQFAQSFLEDGKDILPVFGCAAAAAKVVAEGKKVHKVLLLSSGFVARPCAEYVVRDPSNELTIACRTLQSAQALVEGLPNAQGISLDVNNTSDLEAQVAAHDLVISLIPYTYHVTVIKAAIKAIVHIVTTSYVSPAMRELDEEAKRAGIIVMNEIGLDPGIDHLYTIKTIDEPEVHAKGGKVKQFLSYCGGLPAPECSGNPLGYKFSWSSRGVLLALLNSASYLSESKQLDISDNELTGYAKPYFISPAFAFVAYPNRNSVPFREWYNILEAETVVRGTLRYQGFHDFIKALVELGWLDASEKDWLKEGLTWAQVMQQAISANDAAEKVHNLLDKSSTLVAHVKSPRAGNLLDTLCAQLETLMKYEQGKRDLVMLQHKFMVEWADGSEQMLTLTLEQYGSPSGHSAMAYKSNNLYLLGPGMDGLHGLYFQVGVSQPVARPIY
;
A
#
# COMPACT_ATOMS: atom_id res chain seq x y z
N MET A 1 -35.36 11.69 18.76
CA MET A 1 -34.47 12.17 19.85
C MET A 1 -34.23 13.66 19.75
N ILE A 2 -33.66 14.16 18.64
CA ILE A 2 -33.31 15.59 18.45
C ILE A 2 -34.44 16.59 18.78
N ALA A 3 -35.69 16.29 18.45
CA ALA A 3 -36.83 17.15 18.82
C ALA A 3 -37.28 16.95 20.28
N HIS A 4 -37.24 15.73 20.80
CA HIS A 4 -37.78 15.42 22.13
C HIS A 4 -36.90 15.94 23.27
N LEU A 5 -35.57 15.96 23.11
CA LEU A 5 -34.65 16.48 24.14
C LEU A 5 -34.95 17.94 24.51
N PRO A 6 -34.96 18.91 23.58
CA PRO A 6 -35.25 20.31 23.90
C PRO A 6 -36.73 20.53 24.26
N LEU A 7 -37.67 19.81 23.64
CA LEU A 7 -39.11 20.02 23.87
C LEU A 7 -39.59 19.47 25.22
N ALA A 8 -39.04 18.34 25.68
CA ALA A 8 -39.44 17.74 26.95
C ALA A 8 -38.79 18.43 28.15
N SER A 9 -37.62 19.04 27.97
CA SER A 9 -36.92 19.83 29.00
C SER A 9 -37.45 21.26 29.11
N HIS A 10 -38.11 21.80 28.09
CA HIS A 10 -38.68 23.14 28.12
C HIS A 10 -40.05 23.17 28.84
N PRO A 11 -40.29 24.12 29.78
CA PRO A 11 -41.52 24.14 30.58
C PRO A 11 -42.79 24.33 29.75
N ASN A 12 -42.76 25.26 28.79
CA ASN A 12 -43.94 25.57 27.96
C ASN A 12 -43.55 26.06 26.53
N PRO A 13 -42.98 25.21 25.65
CA PRO A 13 -42.70 25.59 24.27
C PRO A 13 -44.00 25.94 23.52
N LYS A 14 -44.03 27.17 22.98
CA LYS A 14 -45.17 27.71 22.19
C LYS A 14 -44.83 27.93 20.73
N LYS A 15 -43.57 28.30 20.44
CA LYS A 15 -43.04 28.52 19.10
C LYS A 15 -41.86 27.57 18.90
N VAL A 16 -41.92 26.77 17.84
CA VAL A 16 -40.89 25.78 17.51
C VAL A 16 -40.57 25.93 16.03
N LEU A 17 -39.28 26.08 15.72
CA LEU A 17 -38.72 26.16 14.38
C LEU A 17 -37.78 24.98 14.17
N VAL A 18 -37.88 24.33 13.03
CA VAL A 18 -36.90 23.35 12.54
C VAL A 18 -36.24 23.93 11.31
N ILE A 19 -34.91 24.00 11.34
CA ILE A 19 -34.07 24.43 10.20
C ILE A 19 -33.41 23.16 9.64
N GLY A 20 -33.62 22.90 8.34
CA GLY A 20 -33.44 21.59 7.72
C GLY A 20 -34.67 20.70 7.94
N GLY A 21 -34.53 19.37 7.78
CA GLY A 21 -35.60 18.41 8.09
C GLY A 21 -36.67 18.26 7.00
N GLY A 22 -36.32 18.52 5.74
CA GLY A 22 -37.19 18.35 4.56
C GLY A 22 -37.76 16.93 4.39
N ASP A 23 -37.27 15.95 5.15
CA ASP A 23 -37.83 14.60 5.23
C ASP A 23 -39.17 14.51 5.99
N GLY A 24 -39.49 15.52 6.80
CA GLY A 24 -40.79 15.68 7.45
C GLY A 24 -40.96 14.97 8.79
N GLY A 25 -39.88 14.55 9.44
CA GLY A 25 -39.94 13.78 10.69
C GLY A 25 -40.48 14.52 11.92
N VAL A 26 -40.80 15.82 11.84
CA VAL A 26 -41.28 16.66 12.96
C VAL A 26 -42.43 17.57 12.54
N GLU A 27 -43.53 17.59 13.30
CA GLU A 27 -44.74 18.38 13.01
C GLU A 27 -44.68 19.82 13.56
N VAL A 28 -43.87 20.71 12.96
CA VAL A 28 -43.73 22.13 13.36
C VAL A 28 -43.43 23.05 12.16
N VAL A 29 -43.14 24.34 12.40
CA VAL A 29 -42.66 25.24 11.35
C VAL A 29 -41.31 24.76 10.84
N LEU A 30 -41.22 24.52 9.53
CA LEU A 30 -40.07 23.94 8.85
C LEU A 30 -39.46 24.96 7.89
N CYS A 31 -38.15 25.15 7.94
CA CYS A 31 -37.40 25.92 6.95
C CYS A 31 -36.31 25.02 6.35
N ASP A 32 -36.43 24.68 5.06
CA ASP A 32 -35.44 23.88 4.35
C ASP A 32 -34.97 24.60 3.09
N ILE A 33 -33.68 24.54 2.81
CA ILE A 33 -33.08 25.22 1.66
C ILE A 33 -33.39 24.49 0.34
N ASP A 34 -33.61 23.17 0.41
CA ASP A 34 -33.80 22.32 -0.75
C ASP A 34 -35.24 21.81 -0.87
N GLU A 35 -36.02 22.45 -1.75
CA GLU A 35 -37.38 22.01 -2.11
C GLU A 35 -37.41 20.56 -2.58
N ALA A 36 -36.36 20.11 -3.28
CA ALA A 36 -36.35 18.77 -3.85
C ALA A 36 -36.36 17.69 -2.77
N VAL A 37 -35.71 17.92 -1.62
CA VAL A 37 -35.74 16.99 -0.47
C VAL A 37 -37.17 16.82 0.03
N ILE A 38 -37.92 17.92 0.16
CA ILE A 38 -39.33 17.90 0.58
C ILE A 38 -40.18 17.13 -0.42
N ARG A 39 -40.08 17.48 -1.70
CA ARG A 39 -40.87 16.85 -2.78
C ARG A 39 -40.59 15.36 -2.93
N VAL A 40 -39.31 14.96 -2.87
CA VAL A 40 -38.89 13.56 -2.99
C VAL A 40 -39.32 12.77 -1.76
N SER A 41 -39.22 13.35 -0.56
CA SER A 41 -39.67 12.69 0.68
C SER A 41 -41.18 12.47 0.69
N LYS A 42 -41.98 13.41 0.18
CA LYS A 42 -43.42 13.23 -0.04
C LYS A 42 -43.75 12.12 -1.04
N ARG A 43 -42.84 11.80 -1.97
CA ARG A 43 -43.06 10.76 -2.99
C ARG A 43 -42.62 9.37 -2.53
N TYR A 44 -41.48 9.27 -1.85
CA TYR A 44 -40.81 7.99 -1.58
C TYR A 44 -40.75 7.62 -0.09
N LEU A 45 -40.88 8.58 0.82
CA LEU A 45 -40.80 8.39 2.28
C LEU A 45 -42.15 8.70 2.95
N LEU A 46 -43.25 8.20 2.39
CA LEU A 46 -44.63 8.52 2.79
C LEU A 46 -44.89 8.38 4.30
N HIS A 47 -44.28 7.39 4.95
CA HIS A 47 -44.44 7.18 6.40
C HIS A 47 -43.77 8.26 7.26
N MET A 48 -42.74 8.94 6.76
CA MET A 48 -42.05 10.04 7.45
C MET A 48 -42.64 11.39 7.09
N SER A 49 -42.92 11.61 5.80
CA SER A 49 -43.36 12.90 5.28
C SER A 49 -44.83 13.22 5.52
N VAL A 50 -45.63 12.26 6.03
CA VAL A 50 -47.07 12.44 6.33
C VAL A 50 -47.36 13.65 7.23
N LEU A 51 -46.42 14.02 8.11
CA LEU A 51 -46.59 15.18 9.00
C LEU A 51 -46.53 16.51 8.25
N LEU A 52 -45.89 16.55 7.07
CA LEU A 52 -45.82 17.75 6.23
C LEU A 52 -47.17 18.20 5.66
N ASP A 53 -48.18 17.33 5.70
CA ASP A 53 -49.54 17.64 5.26
C ASP A 53 -50.45 18.07 6.42
N SER A 54 -49.92 18.13 7.66
CA SER A 54 -50.67 18.64 8.81
C SER A 54 -50.95 20.14 8.65
N PRO A 55 -52.17 20.64 8.95
CA PRO A 55 -52.48 22.07 8.91
C PRO A 55 -51.70 22.89 9.95
N ARG A 56 -51.00 22.23 10.88
CA ARG A 56 -50.13 22.85 11.88
C ARG A 56 -48.70 23.08 11.39
N VAL A 57 -48.32 22.45 10.29
CA VAL A 57 -46.99 22.57 9.69
C VAL A 57 -47.02 23.69 8.65
N LYS A 58 -46.06 24.62 8.78
CA LYS A 58 -45.81 25.64 7.78
C LYS A 58 -44.41 25.42 7.23
N VAL A 59 -44.31 25.14 5.93
CA VAL A 59 -43.04 24.90 5.24
C VAL A 59 -42.60 26.18 4.54
N PHE A 60 -41.38 26.62 4.82
CA PHE A 60 -40.69 27.70 4.15
C PHE A 60 -39.52 27.08 3.36
N VAL A 61 -39.53 27.26 2.05
CA VAL A 61 -38.41 26.89 1.20
C VAL A 61 -37.50 28.10 1.08
N GLY A 62 -36.28 27.97 1.58
CA GLY A 62 -35.31 29.06 1.59
C GLY A 62 -34.20 28.85 2.60
N ASP A 63 -33.22 29.74 2.54
CA ASP A 63 -32.08 29.71 3.43
C ASP A 63 -32.51 30.01 4.88
N GLY A 64 -32.23 29.07 5.78
CA GLY A 64 -32.49 29.19 7.21
C GLY A 64 -31.74 30.35 7.87
N PHE A 65 -30.56 30.73 7.37
CA PHE A 65 -29.83 31.91 7.83
C PHE A 65 -30.58 33.18 7.50
N LYS A 66 -31.05 33.30 6.25
CA LYS A 66 -31.87 34.42 5.81
C LYS A 66 -33.20 34.48 6.57
N PHE A 67 -33.82 33.33 6.84
CA PHE A 67 -35.06 33.25 7.62
C PHE A 67 -34.88 33.75 9.07
N LEU A 68 -33.73 33.42 9.69
CA LEU A 68 -33.35 33.95 11.00
C LEU A 68 -33.02 35.45 10.92
N ALA A 69 -32.28 35.88 9.90
CA ALA A 69 -31.82 37.26 9.72
C ALA A 69 -32.95 38.26 9.38
N GLU A 70 -33.94 37.86 8.60
CA GLU A 70 -35.17 38.63 8.33
C GLU A 70 -36.04 38.81 9.60
N ASN A 71 -35.68 38.13 10.71
CA ASN A 71 -36.24 38.28 12.06
C ASN A 71 -35.19 38.75 13.10
N GLU A 72 -34.16 39.46 12.62
CA GLU A 72 -33.00 40.11 13.29
C GLU A 72 -31.62 39.41 13.16
N ALA A 73 -30.75 40.09 12.39
CA ALA A 73 -29.28 40.01 12.22
C ALA A 73 -28.69 39.01 11.19
N THR A 74 -27.78 39.52 10.34
CA THR A 74 -27.14 38.92 9.15
C THR A 74 -25.82 38.16 9.45
N CYS A 75 -25.58 37.00 8.82
CA CYS A 75 -24.25 36.37 8.68
C CYS A 75 -24.24 35.27 7.58
N ASP A 76 -23.15 35.18 6.80
CA ASP A 76 -22.92 34.23 5.70
C ASP A 76 -22.25 32.91 6.15
N ASP A 77 -22.69 31.78 5.56
CA ASP A 77 -22.00 30.52 5.22
C ASP A 77 -21.03 29.83 6.22
N ALA A 78 -21.37 29.74 7.51
CA ALA A 78 -20.64 28.87 8.44
C ALA A 78 -21.55 28.08 9.39
N LEU A 79 -22.11 26.96 8.90
CA LEU A 79 -22.80 25.98 9.74
C LEU A 79 -21.86 25.45 10.84
N PHE A 80 -22.35 25.31 12.07
CA PHE A 80 -21.62 24.82 13.25
C PHE A 80 -20.48 25.68 13.81
N GLN A 81 -20.35 26.94 13.37
CA GLN A 81 -19.42 27.90 13.99
C GLN A 81 -20.13 28.84 14.97
N LYS A 82 -19.36 29.54 15.81
CA LYS A 82 -19.87 30.47 16.82
C LYS A 82 -20.88 31.50 16.28
N PRO A 83 -20.70 32.12 15.09
CA PRO A 83 -21.68 33.05 14.54
C PRO A 83 -23.07 32.43 14.34
N TYR A 84 -23.13 31.17 13.86
CA TYR A 84 -24.38 30.44 13.70
C TYR A 84 -25.12 30.25 15.04
N PHE A 85 -24.41 29.85 16.09
CA PHE A 85 -25.01 29.69 17.41
C PHE A 85 -25.46 31.02 18.02
N LYS A 86 -24.81 32.15 17.67
CA LYS A 86 -25.25 33.48 18.10
C LYS A 86 -26.59 33.84 17.45
N LEU A 87 -26.76 33.58 16.16
CA LEU A 87 -28.03 33.80 15.46
C LEU A 87 -29.16 32.98 16.10
N LEU A 88 -28.92 31.68 16.36
CA LEU A 88 -29.89 30.84 17.05
C LEU A 88 -30.20 31.35 18.45
N HIS A 89 -29.19 31.76 19.22
CA HIS A 89 -29.36 32.32 20.55
C HIS A 89 -30.24 33.57 20.56
N ASP A 90 -30.06 34.46 19.58
CA ASP A 90 -30.76 35.75 19.51
C ASP A 90 -32.21 35.58 19.06
N ALA A 91 -32.47 34.66 18.13
CA ALA A 91 -33.83 34.33 17.69
C ALA A 91 -34.70 33.65 18.78
N LEU A 92 -34.09 33.12 19.84
CA LEU A 92 -34.83 32.48 20.93
C LEU A 92 -35.44 33.49 21.91
N THR A 93 -36.70 33.24 22.28
CA THR A 93 -37.36 33.91 23.41
C THR A 93 -36.61 33.65 24.73
N PRO A 94 -36.83 34.46 25.79
CA PRO A 94 -36.30 34.17 27.12
C PRO A 94 -36.62 32.74 27.56
N GLY A 95 -35.60 32.04 28.06
CA GLY A 95 -35.68 30.61 28.42
C GLY A 95 -35.74 29.61 27.26
N GLY A 96 -35.59 30.07 26.02
CA GLY A 96 -35.61 29.22 24.84
C GLY A 96 -34.48 28.19 24.79
N HIS A 97 -34.75 27.06 24.14
CA HIS A 97 -33.83 25.93 23.99
C HIS A 97 -33.45 25.72 22.52
N ILE A 98 -32.23 25.23 22.28
CA ILE A 98 -31.83 24.69 20.98
C ILE A 98 -31.44 23.22 21.11
N SER A 99 -31.57 22.48 20.01
CA SER A 99 -30.89 21.20 19.81
C SER A 99 -30.36 21.12 18.40
N THR A 100 -29.09 20.77 18.25
CA THR A 100 -28.44 20.52 16.97
C THR A 100 -27.70 19.18 17.00
N GLN A 101 -27.45 18.60 15.83
CA GLN A 101 -26.58 17.43 15.72
C GLN A 101 -25.16 17.79 16.19
N ALA A 102 -24.52 16.85 16.89
CA ALA A 102 -23.21 17.05 17.48
C ALA A 102 -22.33 15.81 17.33
N GLU A 103 -22.47 15.06 16.23
CA GLU A 103 -21.53 13.99 15.85
C GLU A 103 -21.34 12.86 16.89
N SER A 104 -20.53 11.85 16.54
CA SER A 104 -20.26 10.70 17.42
C SER A 104 -19.13 10.98 18.40
N GLN A 105 -19.35 10.68 19.68
CA GLN A 105 -18.32 10.71 20.73
C GLN A 105 -17.15 9.74 20.50
N TRP A 106 -17.31 8.70 19.66
CA TRP A 106 -16.24 7.76 19.35
C TRP A 106 -15.26 8.28 18.29
N LEU A 107 -15.75 9.15 17.40
CA LEU A 107 -14.99 9.58 16.21
C LEU A 107 -14.60 11.05 16.28
N HIS A 108 -15.43 11.87 16.96
CA HIS A 108 -15.40 13.32 16.83
C HIS A 108 -15.36 14.04 18.19
N ILE A 109 -14.81 13.41 19.25
CA ILE A 109 -14.83 13.96 20.61
C ILE A 109 -14.19 15.35 20.72
N SER A 110 -13.10 15.61 19.98
CA SER A 110 -12.42 16.91 19.96
C SER A 110 -13.29 18.00 19.34
N LEU A 111 -14.00 17.68 18.25
CA LEU A 111 -14.97 18.59 17.62
C LEU A 111 -16.11 18.90 18.59
N ILE A 112 -16.63 17.88 19.28
CA ILE A 112 -17.67 18.02 20.30
C ILE A 112 -17.21 18.93 21.45
N GLY A 113 -15.97 18.75 21.93
CA GLY A 113 -15.39 19.61 22.97
C GLY A 113 -15.33 21.08 22.54
N ASN A 114 -14.90 21.35 21.31
CA ASN A 114 -14.89 22.70 20.75
C ASN A 114 -16.30 23.29 20.63
N LEU A 115 -17.27 22.47 20.20
CA LEU A 115 -18.67 22.87 20.09
C LEU A 115 -19.28 23.20 21.46
N LEU A 116 -19.01 22.37 22.47
CA LEU A 116 -19.47 22.57 23.84
C LEU A 116 -18.88 23.86 24.43
N LYS A 117 -17.60 24.13 24.20
CA LYS A 117 -16.95 25.38 24.60
C LYS A 117 -17.60 26.60 23.92
N SER A 118 -17.76 26.54 22.60
CA SER A 118 -18.37 27.63 21.82
C SER A 118 -19.80 27.94 22.25
N THR A 119 -20.60 26.90 22.56
CA THR A 119 -21.99 27.06 23.00
C THR A 119 -22.10 27.56 24.43
N ARG A 120 -21.20 27.16 25.35
CA ARG A 120 -21.14 27.69 26.73
C ARG A 120 -20.81 29.17 26.81
N GLU A 121 -20.16 29.74 25.80
CA GLU A 121 -19.93 31.19 25.70
C GLU A 121 -21.20 31.98 25.37
N LEU A 122 -22.24 31.32 24.84
CA LEU A 122 -23.47 31.94 24.37
C LEU A 122 -24.69 31.57 25.23
N PHE A 123 -24.77 30.31 25.67
CA PHE A 123 -25.89 29.77 26.43
C PHE A 123 -25.47 29.45 27.86
N ILE A 124 -26.31 29.83 28.83
CA ILE A 124 -26.06 29.61 30.25
C ILE A 124 -25.97 28.12 30.58
N VAL A 125 -26.77 27.29 29.90
CA VAL A 125 -26.71 25.83 30.02
C VAL A 125 -26.43 25.24 28.65
N SER A 126 -25.38 24.42 28.52
CA SER A 126 -25.07 23.66 27.31
C SER A 126 -24.62 22.26 27.68
N GLN A 127 -25.24 21.24 27.09
CA GLN A 127 -24.96 19.83 27.37
C GLN A 127 -24.95 18.98 26.10
N TYR A 128 -24.06 18.00 26.09
CA TYR A 128 -24.03 16.96 25.08
C TYR A 128 -24.91 15.79 25.50
N ALA A 129 -25.74 15.33 24.57
CA ALA A 129 -26.52 14.10 24.69
C ALA A 129 -26.22 13.20 23.48
N PHE A 130 -26.50 11.90 23.55
CA PHE A 130 -26.37 11.02 22.40
C PHE A 130 -27.50 9.98 22.34
N THR A 131 -27.63 9.34 21.19
CA THR A 131 -28.51 8.20 20.99
C THR A 131 -27.86 7.19 20.06
N THR A 132 -28.32 5.94 20.14
CA THR A 132 -27.91 4.88 19.20
C THR A 132 -28.74 5.00 17.92
N ILE A 133 -28.06 5.01 16.77
CA ILE A 133 -28.65 4.89 15.43
C ILE A 133 -27.77 3.90 14.67
N PRO A 134 -28.20 2.63 14.49
CA PRO A 134 -27.36 1.58 13.92
C PRO A 134 -26.77 1.89 12.54
N THR A 135 -27.45 2.72 11.75
CA THR A 135 -27.02 3.12 10.40
C THR A 135 -26.05 4.30 10.39
N TYR A 136 -25.85 4.99 11.52
CA TYR A 136 -24.91 6.10 11.60
C TYR A 136 -23.48 5.56 11.84
N PRO A 137 -22.42 6.22 11.35
CA PRO A 137 -21.04 5.82 11.65
C PRO A 137 -20.82 5.61 13.16
N SER A 138 -20.14 4.53 13.55
CA SER A 138 -19.99 4.06 14.95
C SER A 138 -21.27 3.66 15.70
N GLY A 139 -22.43 3.65 15.02
CA GLY A 139 -23.73 3.27 15.60
C GLY A 139 -24.34 4.33 16.53
N GLN A 140 -23.75 5.53 16.65
CA GLN A 140 -24.19 6.57 17.59
C GLN A 140 -24.14 7.96 16.96
N ILE A 141 -25.09 8.82 17.33
CA ILE A 141 -25.07 10.26 17.01
C ILE A 141 -25.33 11.08 18.27
N GLY A 142 -24.63 12.21 18.37
CA GLY A 142 -24.76 13.20 19.42
C GLY A 142 -25.70 14.35 19.09
N PHE A 143 -26.11 15.05 20.14
CA PHE A 143 -26.89 16.27 20.10
C PHE A 143 -26.30 17.28 21.08
N MET A 144 -26.09 18.52 20.64
CA MET A 144 -25.82 19.63 21.53
C MET A 144 -27.15 20.27 21.91
N VAL A 145 -27.47 20.29 23.21
CA VAL A 145 -28.71 20.85 23.74
C VAL A 145 -28.37 22.02 24.66
N CYS A 146 -28.93 23.20 24.37
CA CYS A 146 -28.61 24.42 25.12
C CYS A 146 -29.87 25.16 25.58
N SER A 147 -29.76 25.94 26.66
CA SER A 147 -30.82 26.79 27.21
C SER A 147 -30.29 28.16 27.64
N LYS A 148 -31.13 29.18 27.47
CA LYS A 148 -30.90 30.56 27.94
C LYS A 148 -31.23 30.77 29.42
N GLU A 149 -31.82 29.78 30.10
CA GLU A 149 -32.26 29.93 31.49
C GLU A 149 -31.30 29.29 32.48
N GLN A 150 -30.90 30.06 33.49
CA GLN A 150 -30.02 29.59 34.56
C GLN A 150 -30.73 28.51 35.40
N GLY A 151 -29.99 27.46 35.77
CA GLY A 151 -30.51 26.37 36.60
C GLY A 151 -31.48 25.43 35.87
N ARG A 152 -31.67 25.58 34.55
CA ARG A 152 -32.47 24.66 33.75
C ARG A 152 -31.82 23.29 33.68
N ASP A 153 -32.47 22.29 34.27
CA ASP A 153 -32.04 20.89 34.17
C ASP A 153 -32.51 20.29 32.83
N LEU A 154 -31.54 20.01 31.95
CA LEU A 154 -31.79 19.34 30.67
C LEU A 154 -31.81 17.82 30.78
N ARG A 155 -31.32 17.24 31.90
CA ARG A 155 -31.11 15.81 32.12
C ARG A 155 -32.28 15.17 32.82
N VAL A 156 -32.77 15.81 33.89
CA VAL A 156 -33.82 15.25 34.74
C VAL A 156 -35.17 15.56 34.15
N SER A 157 -35.80 14.49 33.66
CA SER A 157 -37.23 14.44 33.42
C SER A 157 -37.98 14.54 34.75
N VAL A 158 -38.17 15.75 35.27
CA VAL A 158 -39.57 16.15 35.43
C VAL A 158 -39.86 16.80 34.10
N PRO A 159 -40.29 16.06 33.06
CA PRO A 159 -40.71 16.75 31.87
C PRO A 159 -41.80 17.70 32.36
N ALA A 160 -41.79 18.94 31.90
CA ALA A 160 -43.02 19.71 32.03
C ALA A 160 -44.18 19.05 31.26
N ARG A 161 -43.91 17.99 30.47
CA ARG A 161 -44.85 17.23 29.65
C ARG A 161 -44.54 15.74 29.53
N LYS A 162 -45.50 14.87 29.85
CA LYS A 162 -45.43 13.44 29.50
C LYS A 162 -45.56 13.28 27.98
N VAL A 163 -44.59 12.60 27.34
CA VAL A 163 -44.65 12.25 25.92
C VAL A 163 -45.21 10.84 25.79
N THR A 164 -46.29 10.68 25.02
CA THR A 164 -46.97 9.39 24.81
C THR A 164 -46.81 8.90 23.37
N ASN A 165 -47.20 7.64 23.09
CA ASN A 165 -47.22 7.03 21.75
C ASN A 165 -45.86 6.92 21.03
N THR A 166 -44.77 6.85 21.78
CA THR A 166 -43.40 6.68 21.26
C THR A 166 -42.96 5.22 21.32
N ARG A 167 -42.24 4.74 20.28
CA ARG A 167 -41.66 3.39 20.27
C ARG A 167 -40.26 3.32 20.92
N TYR A 168 -39.51 4.41 20.85
CA TYR A 168 -38.12 4.47 21.33
C TYR A 168 -37.96 5.41 22.53
N TYR A 169 -38.53 6.61 22.46
CA TYR A 169 -38.35 7.64 23.47
C TYR A 169 -39.21 7.38 24.73
N ASN A 170 -38.62 7.52 25.91
CA ASN A 170 -39.31 7.62 27.20
C ASN A 170 -38.42 8.42 28.19
N GLU A 171 -38.91 8.67 29.40
CA GLU A 171 -38.20 9.46 30.42
C GLU A 171 -36.82 8.88 30.80
N ASN A 172 -36.71 7.56 30.90
CA ASN A 172 -35.44 6.90 31.20
C ASN A 172 -34.45 7.01 30.04
N VAL A 173 -34.93 6.88 28.79
CA VAL A 173 -34.10 7.08 27.59
C VAL A 173 -33.65 8.53 27.46
N HIS A 174 -34.50 9.51 27.80
CA HIS A 174 -34.12 10.92 27.85
C HIS A 174 -32.97 11.15 28.84
N ARG A 175 -33.13 10.68 30.08
CA ARG A 175 -32.09 10.78 31.11
C ARG A 175 -30.79 10.11 30.68
N ALA A 176 -30.90 8.90 30.15
CA ALA A 176 -29.75 8.10 29.69
C ALA A 176 -29.00 8.78 28.54
N ALA A 177 -29.67 9.57 27.70
CA ALA A 177 -29.02 10.28 26.59
C ALA A 177 -27.92 11.24 27.07
N PHE A 178 -27.99 11.75 28.31
CA PHE A 178 -26.98 12.63 28.90
C PHE A 178 -25.95 11.88 29.78
N VAL A 179 -26.07 10.56 29.94
CA VAL A 179 -25.13 9.75 30.72
C VAL A 179 -24.01 9.28 29.79
N LEU A 180 -22.87 9.96 29.85
CA LEU A 180 -21.74 9.69 28.96
C LEU A 180 -20.86 8.54 29.48
N PRO A 181 -20.25 7.74 28.59
CA PRO A 181 -19.16 6.85 28.98
C PRO A 181 -17.99 7.63 29.61
N GLN A 182 -17.23 6.96 30.48
CA GLN A 182 -16.15 7.60 31.25
C GLN A 182 -15.13 8.35 30.38
N PHE A 183 -14.78 7.82 29.20
CA PHE A 183 -13.83 8.49 28.31
C PHE A 183 -14.36 9.80 27.75
N ALA A 184 -15.64 9.84 27.37
CA ALA A 184 -16.28 11.03 26.83
C ALA A 184 -16.48 12.07 27.93
N GLN A 185 -16.88 11.63 29.13
CA GLN A 185 -16.98 12.52 30.29
C GLN A 185 -15.63 13.14 30.65
N SER A 186 -14.59 12.31 30.81
CA SER A 186 -13.23 12.75 31.14
C SER A 186 -12.69 13.76 30.12
N PHE A 187 -12.95 13.54 28.83
CA PHE A 187 -12.53 14.48 27.79
C PHE A 187 -13.31 15.79 27.83
N LEU A 188 -14.64 15.74 27.92
CA LEU A 188 -15.52 16.92 27.79
C LEU A 188 -15.63 17.76 29.08
N GLU A 189 -15.46 17.15 30.25
CA GLU A 189 -15.58 17.80 31.55
C GLU A 189 -14.20 18.10 32.16
N ASP A 190 -13.27 17.13 32.14
CA ASP A 190 -11.96 17.25 32.80
C ASP A 190 -10.81 17.62 31.85
N GLY A 191 -11.04 17.61 30.53
CA GLY A 191 -10.00 17.83 29.52
C GLY A 191 -8.95 16.71 29.45
N LYS A 192 -9.26 15.53 29.99
CA LYS A 192 -8.35 14.37 30.03
C LYS A 192 -8.75 13.33 28.99
N ASP A 193 -7.86 13.06 28.06
CA ASP A 193 -8.06 12.01 27.06
C ASP A 193 -7.70 10.63 27.62
N ILE A 194 -8.73 9.80 27.79
CA ILE A 194 -8.62 8.39 28.18
C ILE A 194 -9.37 7.50 27.17
N LEU A 195 -9.48 7.97 25.92
CA LEU A 195 -10.09 7.18 24.84
C LEU A 195 -9.42 5.80 24.76
N PRO A 196 -10.21 4.72 24.65
CA PRO A 196 -9.64 3.40 24.44
C PRO A 196 -8.83 3.39 23.14
N VAL A 197 -7.56 2.97 23.24
CA VAL A 197 -6.69 2.78 22.09
C VAL A 197 -6.92 1.37 21.55
N PHE A 198 -7.11 1.24 20.24
CA PHE A 198 -7.39 -0.04 19.58
C PHE A 198 -6.30 -0.42 18.56
N GLY A 199 -6.24 -1.70 18.19
CA GLY A 199 -5.39 -2.20 17.09
C GLY A 199 -3.89 -2.01 17.33
N CYS A 200 -3.15 -1.66 16.28
CA CYS A 200 -1.69 -1.49 16.33
C CYS A 200 -1.24 -0.43 17.33
N ALA A 201 -2.02 0.64 17.52
CA ALA A 201 -1.70 1.68 18.50
C ALA A 201 -1.79 1.15 19.95
N ALA A 202 -2.71 0.22 20.24
CA ALA A 202 -2.80 -0.43 21.54
C ALA A 202 -1.59 -1.36 21.78
N ALA A 203 -1.18 -2.09 20.73
CA ALA A 203 0.01 -2.93 20.77
C ALA A 203 1.29 -2.09 20.97
N ALA A 204 1.39 -0.91 20.34
CA ALA A 204 2.49 0.02 20.53
C ALA A 204 2.53 0.60 21.95
N ALA A 205 1.40 1.07 22.46
CA ALA A 205 1.31 1.54 23.85
C ALA A 205 1.71 0.43 24.84
N LYS A 206 1.37 -0.83 24.53
CA LYS A 206 1.78 -2.00 25.32
C LYS A 206 3.28 -2.26 25.25
N VAL A 207 3.91 -2.17 24.07
CA VAL A 207 5.38 -2.29 23.93
C VAL A 207 6.10 -1.26 24.80
N VAL A 208 5.66 0.00 24.76
CA VAL A 208 6.22 1.08 25.58
C VAL A 208 6.01 0.81 27.07
N ALA A 209 4.81 0.37 27.47
CA ALA A 209 4.50 0.04 28.86
C ALA A 209 5.26 -1.19 29.37
N GLU A 210 5.55 -2.16 28.51
CA GLU A 210 6.35 -3.36 28.81
C GLU A 210 7.86 -3.09 28.81
N GLY A 211 8.31 -1.88 28.43
CA GLY A 211 9.72 -1.50 28.38
C GLY A 211 10.52 -2.26 27.31
N LYS A 212 9.87 -2.76 26.26
CA LYS A 212 10.55 -3.46 25.16
C LYS A 212 11.46 -2.52 24.38
N LYS A 213 12.60 -3.02 23.92
CA LYS A 213 13.56 -2.26 23.10
C LYS A 213 12.85 -1.82 21.81
N VAL A 214 12.95 -0.54 21.48
CA VAL A 214 12.53 -0.02 20.17
C VAL A 214 13.66 -0.24 19.18
N HIS A 215 13.34 -0.79 18.00
CA HIS A 215 14.28 -1.05 16.92
C HIS A 215 14.11 -0.03 15.80
N LYS A 216 15.21 0.58 15.38
CA LYS A 216 15.21 1.56 14.30
C LYS A 216 15.62 0.89 12.99
N VAL A 217 14.76 0.97 11.99
CA VAL A 217 14.97 0.33 10.69
C VAL A 217 15.06 1.38 9.59
N LEU A 218 16.15 1.37 8.82
CA LEU A 218 16.34 2.22 7.65
C LEU A 218 15.99 1.45 6.38
N LEU A 219 14.92 1.83 5.69
CA LEU A 219 14.55 1.30 4.38
C LEU A 219 15.06 2.22 3.27
N LEU A 220 16.10 1.79 2.57
CA LEU A 220 16.59 2.46 1.36
C LEU A 220 15.75 2.00 0.17
N SER A 221 14.65 2.71 -0.12
CA SER A 221 13.88 2.53 -1.35
C SER A 221 12.73 3.51 -1.47
N SER A 222 12.32 3.77 -2.70
CA SER A 222 10.96 4.24 -3.00
C SER A 222 10.32 3.50 -4.18
N GLY A 223 10.77 2.27 -4.43
CA GLY A 223 10.31 1.45 -5.55
C GLY A 223 9.08 0.60 -5.24
N PHE A 224 8.63 -0.18 -6.22
CA PHE A 224 7.43 -1.03 -6.14
C PHE A 224 7.44 -2.03 -4.97
N VAL A 225 8.62 -2.50 -4.55
CA VAL A 225 8.78 -3.47 -3.46
C VAL A 225 8.81 -2.83 -2.06
N ALA A 226 8.93 -1.51 -1.98
CA ALA A 226 9.16 -0.80 -0.72
C ALA A 226 7.92 -0.81 0.18
N ARG A 227 6.72 -0.64 -0.39
CA ARG A 227 5.47 -0.56 0.39
C ARG A 227 5.15 -1.84 1.17
N PRO A 228 5.12 -3.05 0.57
CA PRO A 228 4.86 -4.27 1.34
C PRO A 228 5.96 -4.55 2.39
N CYS A 229 7.21 -4.15 2.12
CA CYS A 229 8.29 -4.15 3.10
C CYS A 229 7.96 -3.27 4.29
N ALA A 230 7.67 -2.00 4.03
CA ALA A 230 7.34 -1.02 5.04
C ALA A 230 6.14 -1.45 5.89
N GLU A 231 5.05 -1.91 5.25
CA GLU A 231 3.88 -2.45 5.93
C GLU A 231 4.19 -3.65 6.80
N TYR A 232 5.10 -4.53 6.39
CA TYR A 232 5.50 -5.67 7.20
C TYR A 232 6.31 -5.23 8.43
N VAL A 233 7.29 -4.34 8.25
CA VAL A 233 8.17 -3.87 9.33
C VAL A 233 7.36 -3.19 10.44
N VAL A 234 6.39 -2.34 10.09
CA VAL A 234 5.58 -1.60 11.06
C VAL A 234 4.41 -2.40 11.65
N ARG A 235 4.24 -3.68 11.27
CA ARG A 235 3.30 -4.59 11.96
C ARG A 235 3.76 -4.87 13.39
N ASP A 236 5.06 -4.92 13.59
CA ASP A 236 5.64 -4.97 14.93
C ASP A 236 5.77 -3.54 15.45
N PRO A 237 4.98 -3.17 16.48
CA PRO A 237 4.96 -1.80 16.95
C PRO A 237 6.21 -1.41 17.75
N SER A 238 7.14 -2.33 18.05
CA SER A 238 8.48 -1.97 18.54
C SER A 238 9.42 -1.45 17.44
N ASN A 239 9.00 -1.41 16.18
CA ASN A 239 9.81 -0.88 15.10
C ASN A 239 9.48 0.60 14.79
N GLU A 240 10.53 1.40 14.65
CA GLU A 240 10.51 2.73 14.06
C GLU A 240 11.13 2.65 12.66
N LEU A 241 10.37 3.04 11.64
CA LEU A 241 10.79 2.92 10.24
C LEU A 241 11.16 4.29 9.65
N THR A 242 12.38 4.40 9.11
CA THR A 242 12.79 5.52 8.26
C THR A 242 12.84 5.06 6.81
N ILE A 243 11.97 5.59 5.95
CA ILE A 243 12.00 5.36 4.50
C ILE A 243 12.84 6.45 3.85
N ALA A 244 13.90 6.06 3.14
CA ALA A 244 14.86 6.98 2.55
C ALA A 244 14.98 6.77 1.04
N CYS A 245 14.87 7.85 0.28
CA CYS A 245 15.19 7.89 -1.14
C CYS A 245 15.61 9.29 -1.57
N ARG A 246 16.05 9.48 -2.83
CA ARG A 246 16.55 10.78 -3.31
C ARG A 246 15.48 11.89 -3.35
N THR A 247 14.20 11.53 -3.40
CA THR A 247 13.10 12.47 -3.57
C THR A 247 12.19 12.40 -2.35
N LEU A 248 12.25 13.42 -1.49
CA LEU A 248 11.48 13.45 -0.23
C LEU A 248 10.00 13.13 -0.41
N GLN A 249 9.36 13.68 -1.46
CA GLN A 249 7.95 13.45 -1.75
C GLN A 249 7.64 11.96 -1.99
N SER A 250 8.54 11.21 -2.63
CA SER A 250 8.37 9.78 -2.86
C SER A 250 8.46 8.97 -1.58
N ALA A 251 9.36 9.35 -0.65
CA ALA A 251 9.45 8.74 0.67
C ALA A 251 8.20 9.05 1.52
N GLN A 252 7.74 10.30 1.53
CA GLN A 252 6.55 10.72 2.29
C GLN A 252 5.27 10.04 1.77
N ALA A 253 5.12 9.88 0.45
CA ALA A 253 4.00 9.12 -0.12
C ALA A 253 3.98 7.65 0.35
N LEU A 254 5.15 7.04 0.54
CA LEU A 254 5.24 5.67 1.07
C LEU A 254 4.96 5.56 2.56
N VAL A 255 5.11 6.65 3.32
CA VAL A 255 4.82 6.71 4.77
C VAL A 255 3.32 6.80 5.05
N GLU A 256 2.53 7.31 4.10
CA GLU A 256 1.10 7.54 4.30
C GLU A 256 0.36 6.29 4.80
N GLY A 257 -0.28 6.40 5.97
CA GLY A 257 -1.01 5.30 6.60
C GLY A 257 -0.15 4.25 7.32
N LEU A 258 1.18 4.42 7.39
CA LEU A 258 2.06 3.55 8.16
C LEU A 258 2.27 4.12 9.57
N PRO A 259 2.04 3.34 10.64
CA PRO A 259 2.39 3.76 12.00
C PRO A 259 3.91 3.80 12.19
N ASN A 260 4.39 4.68 13.07
CA ASN A 260 5.80 4.78 13.48
C ASN A 260 6.80 4.86 12.30
N ALA A 261 6.39 5.51 11.20
CA ALA A 261 7.20 5.66 10.01
C ALA A 261 7.45 7.13 9.67
N GLN A 262 8.65 7.44 9.18
CA GLN A 262 9.03 8.75 8.68
C GLN A 262 9.75 8.65 7.33
N GLY A 263 9.65 9.72 6.52
CA GLY A 263 10.25 9.78 5.19
C GLY A 263 11.35 10.82 5.14
N ILE A 264 12.52 10.45 4.61
CA ILE A 264 13.67 11.35 4.47
C ILE A 264 14.20 11.38 3.04
N SER A 265 14.89 12.48 2.69
CA SER A 265 15.70 12.55 1.49
C SER A 265 17.10 12.04 1.78
N LEU A 266 17.59 11.07 1.00
CA LEU A 266 18.94 10.53 1.11
C LEU A 266 19.48 10.15 -0.26
N ASP A 267 20.64 10.70 -0.63
CA ASP A 267 21.44 10.21 -1.74
C ASP A 267 22.52 9.28 -1.21
N VAL A 268 22.47 8.01 -1.61
CA VAL A 268 23.44 6.97 -1.19
C VAL A 268 24.85 7.22 -1.74
N ASN A 269 25.01 8.14 -2.69
CA ASN A 269 26.32 8.60 -3.15
C ASN A 269 26.95 9.64 -2.22
N ASN A 270 26.17 10.27 -1.32
CA ASN A 270 26.72 11.09 -0.27
C ASN A 270 27.15 10.20 0.90
N THR A 271 28.42 9.80 0.92
CA THR A 271 28.99 8.91 1.94
C THR A 271 28.74 9.41 3.36
N SER A 272 28.88 10.73 3.61
CA SER A 272 28.72 11.29 4.96
C SER A 272 27.27 11.14 5.45
N ASP A 273 26.30 11.47 4.60
CA ASP A 273 24.88 11.36 4.96
C ASP A 273 24.46 9.90 5.11
N LEU A 274 24.93 9.03 4.20
CA LEU A 274 24.65 7.60 4.27
C LEU A 274 25.20 7.01 5.58
N GLU A 275 26.47 7.25 5.92
CA GLU A 275 27.06 6.75 7.16
C GLU A 275 26.33 7.28 8.40
N ALA A 276 25.96 8.56 8.41
CA ALA A 276 25.21 9.15 9.52
C ALA A 276 23.83 8.51 9.69
N GLN A 277 23.11 8.27 8.58
CA GLN A 277 21.81 7.60 8.63
C GLN A 277 21.95 6.14 9.02
N VAL A 278 22.92 5.40 8.46
CA VAL A 278 23.14 4.00 8.82
C VAL A 278 23.45 3.87 10.32
N ALA A 279 24.34 4.71 10.87
CA ALA A 279 24.69 4.69 12.30
C ALA A 279 23.55 5.07 13.25
N ALA A 280 22.50 5.72 12.76
CA ALA A 280 21.32 6.09 13.55
C ALA A 280 20.28 4.95 13.68
N HIS A 281 20.49 3.81 13.00
CA HIS A 281 19.54 2.69 12.92
C HIS A 281 20.20 1.37 13.34
N ASP A 282 19.39 0.39 13.77
CA ASP A 282 19.87 -0.95 14.14
C ASP A 282 19.94 -1.90 12.91
N LEU A 283 19.15 -1.63 11.86
CA LEU A 283 19.10 -2.43 10.63
C LEU A 283 18.89 -1.56 9.40
N VAL A 284 19.58 -1.91 8.31
CA VAL A 284 19.38 -1.34 6.97
C VAL A 284 18.75 -2.37 6.04
N ILE A 285 17.64 -2.02 5.40
CA ILE A 285 17.04 -2.81 4.32
C ILE A 285 17.32 -2.07 3.00
N SER A 286 18.13 -2.67 2.14
CA SER A 286 18.54 -2.08 0.87
C SER A 286 17.77 -2.68 -0.30
N LEU A 287 16.75 -1.95 -0.78
CA LEU A 287 15.96 -2.29 -1.98
C LEU A 287 16.18 -1.26 -3.11
N ILE A 288 17.41 -0.75 -3.19
CA ILE A 288 17.92 0.11 -4.28
C ILE A 288 18.71 -0.72 -5.31
N PRO A 289 19.14 -0.14 -6.45
CA PRO A 289 19.93 -0.88 -7.44
C PRO A 289 21.18 -1.53 -6.83
N TYR A 290 21.45 -2.77 -7.26
CA TYR A 290 22.51 -3.62 -6.69
C TYR A 290 23.92 -3.02 -6.78
N THR A 291 24.15 -2.07 -7.69
CA THR A 291 25.41 -1.35 -7.85
C THR A 291 25.80 -0.55 -6.61
N TYR A 292 24.84 -0.22 -5.74
CA TYR A 292 25.08 0.54 -4.51
C TYR A 292 25.32 -0.34 -3.28
N HIS A 293 25.08 -1.66 -3.36
CA HIS A 293 25.11 -2.52 -2.17
C HIS A 293 26.48 -2.54 -1.49
N VAL A 294 27.58 -2.54 -2.24
CA VAL A 294 28.95 -2.47 -1.69
C VAL A 294 29.13 -1.21 -0.85
N THR A 295 28.64 -0.06 -1.31
CA THR A 295 28.71 1.22 -0.58
C THR A 295 27.92 1.16 0.72
N VAL A 296 26.69 0.62 0.68
CA VAL A 296 25.83 0.48 1.87
C VAL A 296 26.42 -0.52 2.87
N ILE A 297 26.96 -1.65 2.42
CA ILE A 297 27.60 -2.65 3.28
C ILE A 297 28.83 -2.04 3.98
N LYS A 298 29.66 -1.26 3.27
CA LYS A 298 30.81 -0.57 3.89
C LYS A 298 30.39 0.40 5.00
N ALA A 299 29.32 1.17 4.77
CA ALA A 299 28.75 2.05 5.80
C ALA A 299 28.22 1.24 7.01
N ALA A 300 27.56 0.11 6.74
CA ALA A 300 27.04 -0.79 7.77
C ALA A 300 28.14 -1.46 8.61
N ILE A 301 29.23 -1.91 7.98
CA ILE A 301 30.43 -2.44 8.67
C ILE A 301 31.01 -1.39 9.61
N LYS A 302 31.18 -0.15 9.12
CA LYS A 302 31.71 0.97 9.92
C LYS A 302 30.85 1.29 11.13
N ALA A 303 29.53 1.23 10.97
CA ALA A 303 28.56 1.53 12.00
C ALA A 303 28.20 0.34 12.91
N ILE A 304 28.64 -0.88 12.56
CA ILE A 304 28.25 -2.14 13.22
C ILE A 304 26.72 -2.32 13.16
N VAL A 305 26.17 -2.20 11.95
CA VAL A 305 24.73 -2.29 11.68
C VAL A 305 24.45 -3.45 10.74
N HIS A 306 23.37 -4.20 10.99
CA HIS A 306 22.97 -5.31 10.13
C HIS A 306 22.36 -4.81 8.81
N ILE A 307 22.46 -5.62 7.76
CA ILE A 307 21.89 -5.28 6.46
C ILE A 307 21.16 -6.46 5.83
N VAL A 308 20.05 -6.15 5.17
CA VAL A 308 19.28 -7.10 4.37
C VAL A 308 19.11 -6.57 2.94
N THR A 309 19.34 -7.43 1.95
CA THR A 309 19.11 -7.16 0.53
C THR A 309 18.32 -8.30 -0.12
N THR A 310 17.62 -8.00 -1.21
CA THR A 310 16.92 -9.00 -2.05
C THR A 310 17.66 -9.29 -3.35
N SER A 311 18.96 -8.95 -3.40
CA SER A 311 19.79 -9.02 -4.60
C SER A 311 20.80 -10.14 -4.52
N TYR A 312 21.30 -10.56 -5.69
CA TYR A 312 22.41 -11.51 -5.79
C TYR A 312 23.66 -11.01 -5.06
N VAL A 313 24.40 -11.93 -4.45
CA VAL A 313 25.73 -11.64 -3.89
C VAL A 313 26.75 -11.53 -5.01
N SER A 314 27.22 -10.31 -5.27
CA SER A 314 28.29 -10.06 -6.24
C SER A 314 29.67 -10.45 -5.70
N PRO A 315 30.68 -10.70 -6.56
CA PRO A 315 32.06 -10.93 -6.12
C PRO A 315 32.58 -9.84 -5.17
N ALA A 316 32.32 -8.57 -5.48
CA ALA A 316 32.71 -7.43 -4.64
C ALA A 316 32.01 -7.40 -3.27
N MET A 317 30.80 -7.99 -3.16
CA MET A 317 30.15 -8.17 -1.86
C MET A 317 30.81 -9.30 -1.06
N ARG A 318 31.21 -10.40 -1.72
CA ARG A 318 31.90 -11.53 -1.06
C ARG A 318 33.25 -11.12 -0.47
N GLU A 319 33.96 -10.19 -1.12
CA GLU A 319 35.23 -9.66 -0.61
C GLU A 319 35.07 -8.96 0.76
N LEU A 320 33.88 -8.49 1.11
CA LEU A 320 33.59 -7.84 2.39
C LEU A 320 33.23 -8.82 3.52
N ASP A 321 33.17 -10.12 3.24
CA ASP A 321 32.71 -11.14 4.20
C ASP A 321 33.55 -11.17 5.49
N GLU A 322 34.87 -11.20 5.36
CA GLU A 322 35.77 -11.21 6.53
C GLU A 322 35.72 -9.89 7.32
N GLU A 323 35.47 -8.77 6.66
CA GLU A 323 35.24 -7.48 7.35
C GLU A 323 33.92 -7.48 8.11
N ALA A 324 32.84 -7.98 7.49
CA ALA A 324 31.53 -8.11 8.13
C ALA A 324 31.56 -9.08 9.33
N LYS A 325 32.26 -10.21 9.20
CA LYS A 325 32.52 -11.15 10.30
C LYS A 325 33.26 -10.50 11.47
N ARG A 326 34.34 -9.76 11.20
CA ARG A 326 35.09 -9.03 12.23
C ARG A 326 34.26 -7.96 12.92
N ALA A 327 33.39 -7.28 12.17
CA ALA A 327 32.46 -6.30 12.74
C ALA A 327 31.31 -6.96 13.51
N GLY A 328 31.10 -8.27 13.40
CA GLY A 328 30.01 -8.97 14.08
C GLY A 328 28.64 -8.69 13.46
N ILE A 329 28.57 -8.27 12.19
CA ILE A 329 27.31 -7.95 11.52
C ILE A 329 26.83 -9.06 10.58
N ILE A 330 25.52 -9.17 10.43
CA ILE A 330 24.86 -10.00 9.42
C ILE A 330 24.59 -9.16 8.18
N VAL A 331 25.01 -9.67 7.03
CA VAL A 331 24.75 -9.12 5.70
C VAL A 331 23.95 -10.17 4.93
N MET A 332 22.62 -10.18 5.15
CA MET A 332 21.72 -11.17 4.55
C MET A 332 21.28 -10.73 3.16
N ASN A 333 21.48 -11.58 2.16
CA ASN A 333 21.17 -11.28 0.76
C ASN A 333 20.20 -12.31 0.20
N GLU A 334 19.81 -12.13 -1.06
CA GLU A 334 19.07 -13.15 -1.80
C GLU A 334 17.80 -13.63 -1.08
N ILE A 335 17.09 -12.74 -0.37
CA ILE A 335 15.85 -13.06 0.37
C ILE A 335 14.59 -12.46 -0.29
N GLY A 336 14.60 -12.40 -1.62
CA GLY A 336 13.48 -11.97 -2.45
C GLY A 336 12.69 -13.15 -3.03
N LEU A 337 12.16 -12.98 -4.24
CA LEU A 337 11.46 -14.05 -4.98
C LEU A 337 12.46 -14.98 -5.67
N ASP A 338 13.27 -14.39 -6.56
CA ASP A 338 14.33 -15.02 -7.34
C ASP A 338 15.40 -13.95 -7.56
N PRO A 339 16.44 -13.89 -6.70
CA PRO A 339 16.83 -14.92 -5.72
C PRO A 339 16.12 -14.79 -4.36
N GLY A 340 15.67 -15.92 -3.80
CA GLY A 340 15.15 -16.09 -2.44
C GLY A 340 14.20 -17.27 -2.24
N ILE A 341 12.89 -17.10 -2.46
CA ILE A 341 11.91 -18.20 -2.36
C ILE A 341 12.37 -19.41 -3.17
N ASP A 342 12.94 -19.16 -4.34
CA ASP A 342 13.48 -20.19 -5.20
C ASP A 342 14.60 -21.02 -4.54
N HIS A 343 15.50 -20.40 -3.75
CA HIS A 343 16.50 -21.11 -2.94
C HIS A 343 15.85 -21.96 -1.86
N LEU A 344 14.93 -21.36 -1.08
CA LEU A 344 14.32 -22.02 0.08
C LEU A 344 13.63 -23.33 -0.30
N TYR A 345 12.80 -23.28 -1.35
CA TYR A 345 12.06 -24.46 -1.80
C TYR A 345 12.93 -25.44 -2.58
N THR A 346 13.98 -24.95 -3.25
CA THR A 346 14.97 -25.83 -3.87
C THR A 346 15.66 -26.68 -2.81
N ILE A 347 16.20 -26.04 -1.79
CA ILE A 347 16.97 -26.73 -0.76
C ILE A 347 16.06 -27.60 0.08
N LYS A 348 14.89 -27.12 0.49
CA LYS A 348 13.90 -27.95 1.20
C LYS A 348 13.60 -29.28 0.47
N THR A 349 13.57 -29.27 -0.86
CA THR A 349 13.30 -30.48 -1.65
C THR A 349 14.51 -31.40 -1.76
N ILE A 350 15.70 -30.81 -1.88
CA ILE A 350 16.94 -31.57 -2.04
C ILE A 350 17.36 -32.18 -0.70
N ASP A 351 17.42 -31.34 0.34
CA ASP A 351 17.88 -31.68 1.68
C ASP A 351 16.84 -32.51 2.48
N GLU A 352 17.23 -32.88 3.69
CA GLU A 352 16.42 -33.64 4.64
C GLU A 352 15.14 -32.85 5.02
N PRO A 353 13.92 -33.40 4.84
CA PRO A 353 13.55 -34.82 4.83
C PRO A 353 13.14 -35.40 3.46
N GLU A 354 13.49 -34.77 2.34
CA GLU A 354 12.89 -35.07 1.03
C GLU A 354 13.73 -36.02 0.17
N VAL A 355 14.56 -35.54 -0.75
CA VAL A 355 15.22 -36.39 -1.77
C VAL A 355 16.44 -37.13 -1.21
N HIS A 356 17.47 -36.41 -0.77
CA HIS A 356 18.73 -37.02 -0.33
C HIS A 356 18.54 -37.90 0.91
N ALA A 357 17.67 -37.47 1.84
CA ALA A 357 17.36 -38.25 3.06
C ALA A 357 16.70 -39.61 2.77
N LYS A 358 16.01 -39.75 1.62
CA LYS A 358 15.42 -41.01 1.16
C LYS A 358 16.34 -41.80 0.22
N GLY A 359 17.61 -41.39 0.11
CA GLY A 359 18.58 -42.02 -0.78
C GLY A 359 18.36 -41.72 -2.27
N GLY A 360 17.54 -40.72 -2.61
CA GLY A 360 17.36 -40.25 -3.97
C GLY A 360 18.52 -39.38 -4.45
N LYS A 361 18.70 -39.31 -5.77
CA LYS A 361 19.72 -38.51 -6.47
C LYS A 361 19.06 -37.54 -7.42
N VAL A 362 19.41 -36.26 -7.35
CA VAL A 362 18.87 -35.25 -8.27
C VAL A 362 19.67 -35.26 -9.57
N LYS A 363 19.18 -35.96 -10.59
CA LYS A 363 19.82 -36.08 -11.90
C LYS A 363 19.69 -34.81 -12.75
N GLN A 364 18.54 -34.15 -12.65
CA GLN A 364 18.28 -32.89 -13.36
C GLN A 364 17.57 -31.90 -12.45
N PHE A 365 18.02 -30.64 -12.46
CA PHE A 365 17.40 -29.52 -11.77
C PHE A 365 17.11 -28.39 -12.77
N LEU A 366 15.83 -28.05 -12.90
CA LEU A 366 15.36 -26.92 -13.70
C LEU A 366 14.58 -25.97 -12.79
N SER A 367 14.87 -24.68 -12.85
CA SER A 367 14.16 -23.65 -12.08
C SER A 367 13.88 -22.45 -12.96
N TYR A 368 12.60 -22.18 -13.19
CA TYR A 368 12.17 -21.07 -14.04
C TYR A 368 11.20 -20.16 -13.31
N CYS A 369 11.49 -18.86 -13.32
CA CYS A 369 10.68 -17.84 -12.67
C CYS A 369 10.27 -16.73 -13.64
N GLY A 370 9.07 -16.18 -13.49
CA GLY A 370 8.60 -15.04 -14.26
C GLY A 370 7.62 -14.17 -13.49
N GLY A 371 7.90 -12.87 -13.45
CA GLY A 371 6.91 -11.84 -13.13
C GLY A 371 6.31 -11.31 -14.42
N LEU A 372 5.04 -11.58 -14.63
CA LEU A 372 4.33 -11.34 -15.88
C LEU A 372 2.98 -10.67 -15.59
N PRO A 373 2.33 -10.04 -16.57
CA PRO A 373 0.92 -9.74 -16.43
C PRO A 373 0.12 -11.04 -16.32
N ALA A 374 -1.01 -11.01 -15.60
CA ALA A 374 -1.99 -12.07 -15.71
C ALA A 374 -2.42 -12.25 -17.19
N PRO A 375 -2.78 -13.46 -17.66
CA PRO A 375 -3.11 -13.70 -19.07
C PRO A 375 -4.14 -12.73 -19.64
N GLU A 376 -5.18 -12.39 -18.87
CA GLU A 376 -6.20 -11.42 -19.26
C GLU A 376 -5.71 -9.95 -19.32
N CYS A 377 -4.51 -9.69 -18.81
CA CYS A 377 -3.84 -8.38 -18.79
C CYS A 377 -2.64 -8.29 -19.75
N SER A 378 -2.34 -9.35 -20.52
CA SER A 378 -1.15 -9.43 -21.40
C SER A 378 -1.39 -8.96 -22.83
N GLY A 379 -2.51 -8.28 -23.12
CA GLY A 379 -2.90 -7.84 -24.46
C GLY A 379 -2.09 -6.68 -25.06
N ASN A 380 -0.75 -6.72 -24.98
CA ASN A 380 0.16 -5.75 -25.58
C ASN A 380 1.25 -6.46 -26.41
N PRO A 381 2.02 -5.73 -27.26
CA PRO A 381 2.95 -6.37 -28.21
C PRO A 381 4.02 -7.28 -27.59
N LEU A 382 4.42 -7.06 -26.33
CA LEU A 382 5.40 -7.91 -25.63
C LEU A 382 4.74 -8.98 -24.76
N GLY A 383 3.42 -8.92 -24.54
CA GLY A 383 2.79 -9.69 -23.47
C GLY A 383 3.37 -9.38 -22.08
N TYR A 384 3.95 -8.19 -21.88
CA TYR A 384 4.70 -7.85 -20.66
C TYR A 384 4.23 -6.52 -20.07
N LYS A 385 4.28 -6.36 -18.76
CA LYS A 385 4.05 -5.08 -18.10
C LYS A 385 5.11 -4.88 -17.02
N PHE A 386 5.63 -3.66 -16.90
CA PHE A 386 6.73 -3.37 -15.99
C PHE A 386 6.22 -3.25 -14.55
N SER A 387 6.64 -4.19 -13.70
CA SER A 387 6.48 -4.16 -12.23
C SER A 387 7.80 -3.81 -11.52
N TRP A 388 8.87 -3.59 -12.28
CA TRP A 388 10.21 -3.19 -11.85
C TRP A 388 10.92 -2.47 -13.02
N SER A 389 12.18 -2.05 -12.84
CA SER A 389 12.93 -1.24 -13.81
C SER A 389 12.92 -1.82 -15.24
N SER A 390 12.39 -1.06 -16.21
CA SER A 390 12.35 -1.47 -17.62
C SER A 390 13.75 -1.65 -18.22
N ARG A 391 14.66 -0.74 -17.90
CA ARG A 391 16.08 -0.82 -18.27
C ARG A 391 16.72 -2.12 -17.78
N GLY A 392 16.43 -2.51 -16.54
CA GLY A 392 16.91 -3.78 -15.99
C GLY A 392 16.36 -5.00 -16.72
N VAL A 393 15.07 -4.99 -17.10
CA VAL A 393 14.43 -6.06 -17.90
C VAL A 393 15.13 -6.21 -19.25
N LEU A 394 15.35 -5.10 -19.96
CA LEU A 394 15.91 -5.12 -21.30
C LEU A 394 17.39 -5.51 -21.31
N LEU A 395 18.19 -4.96 -20.40
CA LEU A 395 19.60 -5.32 -20.29
C LEU A 395 19.81 -6.77 -19.86
N ALA A 396 18.90 -7.33 -19.05
CA ALA A 396 18.98 -8.74 -18.65
C ALA A 396 18.93 -9.71 -19.85
N LEU A 397 18.37 -9.28 -20.98
CA LEU A 397 18.28 -10.07 -22.21
C LEU A 397 19.56 -10.02 -23.06
N LEU A 398 20.50 -9.14 -22.73
CA LEU A 398 21.81 -9.05 -23.37
C LEU A 398 22.90 -9.81 -22.62
N ASN A 399 22.62 -10.24 -21.39
CA ASN A 399 23.58 -10.98 -20.57
C ASN A 399 23.92 -12.33 -21.19
N SER A 400 25.18 -12.74 -21.00
CA SER A 400 25.59 -14.14 -21.10
C SER A 400 24.88 -15.03 -20.08
N ALA A 401 24.82 -16.31 -20.41
CA ALA A 401 24.32 -17.33 -19.50
C ALA A 401 25.17 -18.59 -19.59
N SER A 402 25.36 -19.28 -18.46
CA SER A 402 26.11 -20.53 -18.37
C SER A 402 25.28 -21.54 -17.58
N TYR A 403 25.19 -22.78 -18.04
CA TYR A 403 24.43 -23.83 -17.35
C TYR A 403 24.99 -25.21 -17.64
N LEU A 404 24.57 -26.21 -16.85
CA LEU A 404 24.94 -27.61 -17.09
C LEU A 404 23.81 -28.31 -17.82
N SER A 405 24.16 -29.08 -18.85
CA SER A 405 23.26 -29.96 -19.60
C SER A 405 23.99 -31.24 -19.93
N GLU A 406 23.45 -32.38 -19.52
CA GLU A 406 24.05 -33.71 -19.80
C GLU A 406 25.54 -33.78 -19.40
N SER A 407 25.86 -33.26 -18.21
CA SER A 407 27.21 -33.15 -17.63
C SER A 407 28.18 -32.25 -18.40
N LYS A 408 27.71 -31.49 -19.39
CA LYS A 408 28.52 -30.51 -20.12
C LYS A 408 28.10 -29.10 -19.72
N GLN A 409 29.08 -28.24 -19.51
CA GLN A 409 28.83 -26.80 -19.41
C GLN A 409 28.55 -26.25 -20.80
N LEU A 410 27.46 -25.49 -20.89
CA LEU A 410 27.07 -24.73 -22.06
C LEU A 410 27.11 -23.24 -21.70
N ASP A 411 27.88 -22.49 -22.49
CA ASP A 411 28.04 -21.06 -22.35
C ASP A 411 27.37 -20.36 -23.53
N ILE A 412 26.53 -19.37 -23.23
CA ILE A 412 25.84 -18.51 -24.18
C ILE A 412 26.48 -17.14 -24.08
N SER A 413 26.98 -16.64 -25.22
CA SER A 413 27.63 -15.33 -25.28
C SER A 413 26.63 -14.20 -25.08
N ASP A 414 27.15 -13.02 -24.74
CA ASP A 414 26.34 -11.80 -24.69
C ASP A 414 25.60 -11.58 -26.02
N ASN A 415 24.39 -11.02 -25.95
CA ASN A 415 23.47 -10.78 -27.08
C ASN A 415 22.89 -12.02 -27.79
N GLU A 416 23.33 -13.24 -27.48
CA GLU A 416 22.79 -14.46 -28.11
C GLU A 416 21.58 -15.06 -27.37
N LEU A 417 21.35 -14.62 -26.12
CA LEU A 417 20.39 -15.23 -25.19
C LEU A 417 18.96 -15.34 -25.74
N THR A 418 18.52 -14.35 -26.52
CA THR A 418 17.18 -14.33 -27.11
C THR A 418 16.91 -15.50 -28.05
N GLY A 419 17.95 -16.08 -28.68
CA GLY A 419 17.84 -17.24 -29.56
C GLY A 419 17.67 -18.58 -28.84
N TYR A 420 17.85 -18.61 -27.52
CA TYR A 420 17.77 -19.84 -26.71
C TYR A 420 16.41 -20.02 -26.00
N ALA A 421 15.45 -19.12 -26.23
CA ALA A 421 14.11 -19.24 -25.68
C ALA A 421 13.37 -20.44 -26.30
N LYS A 422 12.86 -21.34 -25.45
CA LYS A 422 12.11 -22.54 -25.88
C LYS A 422 10.74 -22.57 -25.21
N PRO A 423 9.69 -23.12 -25.86
CA PRO A 423 8.42 -23.36 -25.19
C PRO A 423 8.60 -24.14 -23.89
N TYR A 424 7.93 -23.72 -22.83
CA TYR A 424 8.02 -24.35 -21.52
C TYR A 424 6.62 -24.62 -20.96
N PHE A 425 6.26 -25.90 -20.87
CA PHE A 425 4.94 -26.31 -20.43
C PHE A 425 4.87 -26.44 -18.89
N ILE A 426 3.87 -25.77 -18.31
CA ILE A 426 3.47 -25.86 -16.90
C ILE A 426 2.01 -26.34 -16.81
N SER A 427 1.12 -25.65 -17.52
CA SER A 427 -0.33 -25.91 -17.54
C SER A 427 -0.88 -25.42 -18.89
N PRO A 428 -1.97 -26.00 -19.40
CA PRO A 428 -2.62 -25.55 -20.64
C PRO A 428 -3.12 -24.10 -20.60
N ALA A 429 -3.23 -23.50 -19.41
CA ALA A 429 -3.63 -22.10 -19.25
C ALA A 429 -2.57 -21.08 -19.71
N PHE A 430 -1.31 -21.51 -19.87
CA PHE A 430 -0.20 -20.58 -20.12
C PHE A 430 0.62 -20.98 -21.35
N ALA A 431 0.96 -19.98 -22.16
CA ALA A 431 1.86 -20.12 -23.30
C ALA A 431 3.25 -19.54 -22.96
N PHE A 432 3.97 -20.21 -22.06
CA PHE A 432 5.29 -19.76 -21.64
C PHE A 432 6.40 -20.19 -22.59
N VAL A 433 7.41 -19.33 -22.67
CA VAL A 433 8.74 -19.63 -23.18
C VAL A 433 9.75 -19.39 -22.06
N ALA A 434 10.79 -20.20 -22.03
CA ALA A 434 11.83 -20.17 -21.01
C ALA A 434 13.21 -20.04 -21.64
N TYR A 435 14.10 -19.31 -20.99
CA TYR A 435 15.50 -19.15 -21.39
C TYR A 435 16.42 -19.18 -20.16
N PRO A 436 17.67 -19.65 -20.28
CA PRO A 436 18.64 -19.62 -19.18
C PRO A 436 18.90 -18.20 -18.67
N ASN A 437 19.24 -18.04 -17.40
CA ASN A 437 19.49 -16.73 -16.80
C ASN A 437 20.80 -16.73 -16.01
N ARG A 438 21.74 -15.85 -16.39
CA ARG A 438 23.07 -15.72 -15.76
C ARG A 438 23.79 -17.08 -15.66
N ASN A 439 24.60 -17.27 -14.62
CA ASN A 439 25.37 -18.48 -14.41
C ASN A 439 24.67 -19.43 -13.42
N SER A 440 24.22 -20.57 -13.93
CA SER A 440 23.61 -21.66 -13.16
C SER A 440 24.63 -22.70 -12.66
N VAL A 441 25.86 -22.71 -13.19
CA VAL A 441 26.88 -23.73 -12.88
C VAL A 441 27.18 -23.85 -11.38
N PRO A 442 27.38 -22.74 -10.63
CA PRO A 442 27.71 -22.81 -9.20
C PRO A 442 26.62 -23.46 -8.34
N PHE A 443 25.36 -23.47 -8.80
CA PHE A 443 24.24 -24.03 -8.04
C PHE A 443 24.32 -25.54 -7.85
N ARG A 444 25.11 -26.25 -8.68
CA ARG A 444 25.41 -27.66 -8.47
C ARG A 444 26.10 -27.88 -7.12
N GLU A 445 27.03 -27.00 -6.78
CA GLU A 445 27.76 -27.04 -5.50
C GLU A 445 26.94 -26.39 -4.39
N TRP A 446 26.33 -25.22 -4.63
CA TRP A 446 25.61 -24.47 -3.59
C TRP A 446 24.39 -25.22 -3.05
N TYR A 447 23.73 -26.02 -3.89
CA TYR A 447 22.61 -26.88 -3.46
C TYR A 447 23.03 -28.31 -3.13
N ASN A 448 24.34 -28.61 -3.10
CA ASN A 448 24.86 -29.95 -2.80
C ASN A 448 24.30 -31.07 -3.71
N ILE A 449 24.02 -30.77 -4.98
CA ILE A 449 23.54 -31.73 -5.99
C ILE A 449 24.67 -32.11 -6.95
N LEU A 450 25.81 -32.55 -6.41
CA LEU A 450 26.99 -32.91 -7.18
C LEU A 450 26.71 -34.03 -8.19
N GLU A 451 25.66 -34.82 -7.99
CA GLU A 451 25.17 -35.86 -8.89
C GLU A 451 24.36 -35.35 -10.08
N ALA A 452 23.98 -34.07 -10.10
CA ALA A 452 23.18 -33.49 -11.18
C ALA A 452 23.99 -33.33 -12.46
N GLU A 453 23.42 -33.85 -13.54
CA GLU A 453 23.97 -33.76 -14.91
C GLU A 453 23.45 -32.51 -15.62
N THR A 454 22.26 -32.05 -15.24
CA THR A 454 21.62 -30.85 -15.78
C THR A 454 21.23 -29.90 -14.66
N VAL A 455 21.66 -28.65 -14.73
CA VAL A 455 21.39 -27.60 -13.74
C VAL A 455 21.12 -26.30 -14.48
N VAL A 456 19.85 -25.88 -14.51
CA VAL A 456 19.40 -24.68 -15.22
C VAL A 456 18.52 -23.83 -14.32
N ARG A 457 18.93 -22.58 -14.10
CA ARG A 457 18.06 -21.50 -13.62
C ARG A 457 17.76 -20.57 -14.79
N GLY A 458 16.52 -20.11 -14.90
CA GLY A 458 16.07 -19.38 -16.07
C GLY A 458 14.85 -18.51 -15.82
N THR A 459 14.46 -17.78 -16.86
CA THR A 459 13.36 -16.82 -16.81
C THR A 459 12.22 -17.24 -17.71
N LEU A 460 10.98 -17.03 -17.26
CA LEU A 460 9.75 -17.23 -18.03
C LEU A 460 9.26 -15.92 -18.67
N ARG A 461 8.78 -16.02 -19.89
CA ARG A 461 8.02 -14.99 -20.63
C ARG A 461 6.85 -15.62 -21.37
N TYR A 462 5.90 -14.82 -21.83
CA TYR A 462 4.92 -15.33 -22.79
C TYR A 462 5.53 -15.45 -24.19
N GLN A 463 4.94 -16.35 -25.00
CA GLN A 463 5.25 -16.48 -26.43
C GLN A 463 5.23 -15.13 -27.17
N GLY A 464 6.10 -14.97 -28.17
CA GLY A 464 6.25 -13.74 -28.94
C GLY A 464 7.13 -12.66 -28.30
N PHE A 465 7.39 -12.71 -26.99
CA PHE A 465 8.25 -11.73 -26.30
C PHE A 465 9.66 -11.66 -26.93
N HIS A 466 10.32 -12.80 -27.12
CA HIS A 466 11.71 -12.85 -27.59
C HIS A 466 11.86 -12.43 -29.05
N ASP A 467 10.88 -12.75 -29.90
CA ASP A 467 10.88 -12.31 -31.30
C ASP A 467 10.85 -10.78 -31.40
N PHE A 468 10.05 -10.14 -30.54
CA PHE A 468 9.99 -8.69 -30.46
C PHE A 468 11.29 -8.08 -29.93
N ILE A 469 11.89 -8.66 -28.88
CA ILE A 469 13.16 -8.18 -28.33
C ILE A 469 14.28 -8.35 -29.34
N LYS A 470 14.35 -9.48 -30.04
CA LYS A 470 15.34 -9.72 -31.09
C LYS A 470 15.28 -8.65 -32.16
N ALA A 471 14.08 -8.24 -32.58
CA ALA A 471 13.91 -7.13 -33.50
C ALA A 471 14.45 -5.80 -32.94
N LEU A 472 14.21 -5.50 -31.67
CA LEU A 472 14.75 -4.29 -31.03
C LEU A 472 16.28 -4.31 -30.95
N VAL A 473 16.88 -5.48 -30.69
CA VAL A 473 18.34 -5.68 -30.69
C VAL A 473 18.90 -5.46 -32.09
N GLU A 474 18.32 -6.10 -33.12
CA GLU A 474 18.74 -5.94 -34.52
C GLU A 474 18.65 -4.48 -34.98
N LEU A 475 17.67 -3.73 -34.48
CA LEU A 475 17.48 -2.30 -34.74
C LEU A 475 18.41 -1.37 -33.93
N GLY A 476 19.18 -1.89 -32.97
CA GLY A 476 20.06 -1.09 -32.11
C GLY A 476 19.37 -0.34 -30.97
N TRP A 477 18.09 -0.64 -30.68
CA TRP A 477 17.33 0.05 -29.63
C TRP A 477 17.78 -0.26 -28.21
N LEU A 478 18.52 -1.35 -28.02
CA LEU A 478 19.07 -1.72 -26.71
C LEU A 478 20.47 -1.13 -26.45
N ASP A 479 20.96 -0.26 -27.35
CA ASP A 479 22.22 0.43 -27.18
C ASP A 479 22.13 1.55 -26.13
N ALA A 480 22.95 1.43 -25.09
CA ALA A 480 23.06 2.39 -24.00
C ALA A 480 24.13 3.48 -24.23
N SER A 481 24.85 3.46 -25.35
CA SER A 481 25.82 4.50 -25.68
C SER A 481 25.11 5.82 -25.98
N GLU A 482 25.69 6.94 -25.54
CA GLU A 482 25.20 8.25 -25.96
C GLU A 482 25.24 8.40 -27.48
N LYS A 483 24.23 9.09 -28.02
CA LYS A 483 24.09 9.41 -29.44
C LYS A 483 24.09 10.93 -29.60
N ASP A 484 25.08 11.46 -30.30
CA ASP A 484 25.21 12.91 -30.50
C ASP A 484 23.99 13.54 -31.17
N TRP A 485 23.33 12.79 -32.05
CA TRP A 485 22.14 13.25 -32.77
C TRP A 485 20.86 13.20 -31.92
N LEU A 486 20.81 12.41 -30.85
CA LEU A 486 19.61 12.21 -30.03
C LEU A 486 19.47 13.32 -28.98
N LYS A 487 19.07 14.50 -29.44
CA LYS A 487 18.86 15.71 -28.63
C LYS A 487 17.38 16.00 -28.37
N GLU A 488 17.11 16.88 -27.41
CA GLU A 488 15.75 17.33 -27.08
C GLU A 488 15.08 18.01 -28.30
N GLY A 489 13.76 17.84 -28.42
CA GLY A 489 12.96 18.46 -29.48
C GLY A 489 12.75 17.61 -30.73
N LEU A 490 13.41 16.44 -30.84
CA LEU A 490 13.11 15.47 -31.90
C LEU A 490 11.73 14.82 -31.69
N THR A 491 11.10 14.40 -32.78
CA THR A 491 9.89 13.57 -32.75
C THR A 491 10.26 12.08 -32.78
N TRP A 492 9.36 11.22 -32.31
CA TRP A 492 9.54 9.76 -32.43
C TRP A 492 9.75 9.32 -33.87
N ALA A 493 9.05 9.91 -34.83
CA ALA A 493 9.24 9.61 -36.24
C ALA A 493 10.68 9.90 -36.72
N GLN A 494 11.25 11.04 -36.31
CA GLN A 494 12.64 11.39 -36.62
C GLN A 494 13.64 10.46 -35.94
N VAL A 495 13.43 10.13 -34.66
CA VAL A 495 14.30 9.19 -33.94
C VAL A 495 14.25 7.80 -34.57
N MET A 496 13.06 7.30 -34.91
CA MET A 496 12.88 6.02 -35.60
C MET A 496 13.56 6.04 -36.97
N GLN A 497 13.36 7.10 -37.77
CA GLN A 497 13.98 7.23 -39.09
C GLN A 497 15.51 7.22 -38.99
N GLN A 498 16.08 7.89 -38.00
CA GLN A 498 17.53 7.97 -37.82
C GLN A 498 18.12 6.67 -37.26
N ALA A 499 17.41 5.99 -36.34
CA ALA A 499 17.78 4.66 -35.85
C ALA A 499 17.71 3.60 -36.96
N ILE A 500 16.70 3.65 -37.84
CA ILE A 500 16.55 2.73 -38.96
C ILE A 500 17.53 3.06 -40.09
N SER A 501 17.71 4.33 -40.47
CA SER A 501 18.65 4.72 -41.53
C SER A 501 20.12 4.38 -41.20
N ALA A 502 20.43 4.16 -39.93
CA ALA A 502 21.73 3.65 -39.50
C ALA A 502 21.91 2.14 -39.72
N ASN A 503 20.86 1.42 -40.18
CA ASN A 503 20.77 -0.04 -40.17
C ASN A 503 20.11 -0.56 -41.46
N ASP A 504 20.79 -1.41 -42.24
CA ASP A 504 20.30 -1.94 -43.54
C ASP A 504 19.09 -2.91 -43.45
N ALA A 505 18.40 -3.00 -42.30
CA ALA A 505 17.37 -3.99 -42.00
C ALA A 505 15.92 -3.58 -42.39
N ALA A 506 15.74 -2.64 -43.33
CA ALA A 506 14.48 -1.94 -43.58
C ALA A 506 13.26 -2.82 -43.93
N GLU A 507 13.44 -3.97 -44.62
CA GLU A 507 12.31 -4.84 -45.02
C GLU A 507 11.73 -5.67 -43.87
N LYS A 508 12.54 -6.15 -42.92
CA LYS A 508 12.04 -6.89 -41.74
C LYS A 508 11.29 -5.97 -40.78
N VAL A 509 11.72 -4.71 -40.74
CA VAL A 509 11.20 -3.66 -39.87
C VAL A 509 9.76 -3.29 -40.23
N HIS A 510 9.39 -3.26 -41.51
CA HIS A 510 8.04 -2.88 -41.93
C HIS A 510 6.93 -3.81 -41.39
N ASN A 511 7.19 -5.13 -41.30
CA ASN A 511 6.25 -6.12 -40.76
C ASN A 511 6.14 -6.09 -39.22
N LEU A 512 7.20 -5.68 -38.53
CA LEU A 512 7.20 -5.45 -37.08
C LEU A 512 6.56 -4.11 -36.72
N LEU A 513 6.74 -3.09 -37.57
CA LEU A 513 6.16 -1.76 -37.42
C LEU A 513 4.63 -1.74 -37.56
N ASP A 514 4.03 -2.63 -38.36
CA ASP A 514 2.57 -2.75 -38.40
C ASP A 514 1.98 -3.16 -37.03
N LYS A 515 2.70 -3.99 -36.26
CA LYS A 515 2.37 -4.32 -34.86
C LYS A 515 2.85 -3.25 -33.85
N SER A 516 3.81 -2.40 -34.24
CA SER A 516 4.37 -1.34 -33.40
C SER A 516 3.74 0.04 -33.63
N SER A 517 2.79 0.16 -34.56
CA SER A 517 2.04 1.39 -34.83
C SER A 517 1.44 1.99 -33.54
N THR A 518 1.11 1.15 -32.55
CA THR A 518 0.68 1.53 -31.20
C THR A 518 1.77 2.05 -30.27
N LEU A 519 3.05 1.68 -30.44
CA LEU A 519 4.16 2.21 -29.62
C LEU A 519 4.53 3.65 -29.98
N VAL A 520 4.28 4.04 -31.24
CA VAL A 520 4.59 5.37 -31.80
C VAL A 520 3.40 6.33 -31.68
N ALA A 521 2.17 5.82 -31.54
CA ALA A 521 0.95 6.61 -31.65
C ALA A 521 0.61 7.53 -30.46
N HIS A 522 1.32 7.47 -29.31
CA HIS A 522 0.92 8.24 -28.11
C HIS A 522 2.04 9.05 -27.42
N VAL A 523 2.04 10.36 -27.72
CA VAL A 523 2.00 11.58 -26.85
C VAL A 523 3.11 11.93 -25.82
N LYS A 524 4.40 11.57 -26.00
CA LYS A 524 5.51 12.31 -25.32
C LYS A 524 6.73 12.49 -26.20
N SER A 525 7.44 13.61 -26.03
CA SER A 525 8.75 13.84 -26.68
C SER A 525 9.73 12.74 -26.26
N PRO A 526 10.48 12.14 -27.21
CA PRO A 526 11.55 11.20 -26.92
C PRO A 526 12.57 11.81 -25.94
N ARG A 527 13.04 10.99 -25.00
CA ARG A 527 14.16 11.34 -24.13
C ARG A 527 15.44 11.45 -24.97
N ALA A 528 16.29 12.42 -24.67
CA ALA A 528 17.63 12.56 -25.25
C ALA A 528 18.66 11.63 -24.59
N GLY A 529 19.84 11.48 -25.19
CA GLY A 529 20.96 10.71 -24.62
C GLY A 529 21.25 9.44 -25.41
N ASN A 530 20.68 8.30 -25.01
CA ASN A 530 20.87 6.99 -25.65
C ASN A 530 19.54 6.32 -26.01
N LEU A 531 19.57 5.41 -27.00
CA LEU A 531 18.37 4.77 -27.52
C LEU A 531 17.64 3.89 -26.49
N LEU A 532 18.40 3.17 -25.65
CA LEU A 532 17.84 2.31 -24.61
C LEU A 532 16.98 3.09 -23.62
N ASP A 533 17.50 4.18 -23.07
CA ASP A 533 16.79 4.99 -22.07
C ASP A 533 15.60 5.73 -22.69
N THR A 534 15.70 6.11 -23.97
CA THR A 534 14.60 6.66 -24.75
C THR A 534 13.48 5.65 -24.90
N LEU A 535 13.79 4.41 -25.27
CA LEU A 535 12.83 3.32 -25.36
C LEU A 535 12.21 3.01 -23.99
N CYS A 536 13.03 2.88 -22.94
CA CYS A 536 12.58 2.60 -21.58
C CYS A 536 11.53 3.61 -21.11
N ALA A 537 11.77 4.91 -21.30
CA ALA A 537 10.83 5.96 -20.91
C ALA A 537 9.46 5.82 -21.60
N GLN A 538 9.45 5.40 -22.87
CA GLN A 538 8.22 5.15 -23.61
C GLN A 538 7.51 3.89 -23.11
N LEU A 539 8.24 2.79 -22.96
CA LEU A 539 7.69 1.51 -22.51
C LEU A 539 7.12 1.58 -21.09
N GLU A 540 7.76 2.32 -20.18
CA GLU A 540 7.25 2.56 -18.82
C GLU A 540 5.91 3.32 -18.83
N THR A 541 5.71 4.20 -19.81
CA THR A 541 4.44 4.91 -19.97
C THR A 541 3.34 3.99 -20.52
N LEU A 542 3.67 3.23 -21.57
CA LEU A 542 2.71 2.42 -22.32
C LEU A 542 2.37 1.08 -21.66
N MET A 543 3.28 0.53 -20.87
CA MET A 543 3.22 -0.86 -20.39
C MET A 543 3.24 -0.94 -18.86
N LYS A 544 2.75 0.10 -18.20
CA LYS A 544 2.46 0.04 -16.76
C LYS A 544 1.17 -0.74 -16.48
N TYR A 545 1.03 -1.21 -15.25
CA TYR A 545 -0.25 -1.71 -14.77
C TYR A 545 -1.23 -0.54 -14.61
N GLU A 546 -2.45 -0.74 -15.11
CA GLU A 546 -3.56 0.19 -14.91
C GLU A 546 -4.37 -0.24 -13.69
N GLN A 547 -5.20 0.65 -13.16
CA GLN A 547 -6.08 0.34 -12.05
C GLN A 547 -6.97 -0.86 -12.38
N GLY A 548 -7.10 -1.80 -11.43
CA GLY A 548 -7.89 -3.02 -11.62
C GLY A 548 -7.18 -4.13 -12.41
N LYS A 549 -5.99 -3.87 -12.98
CA LYS A 549 -5.15 -4.90 -13.61
C LYS A 549 -4.26 -5.58 -12.56
N ARG A 550 -3.87 -6.83 -12.81
CA ARG A 550 -3.05 -7.62 -11.89
C ARG A 550 -1.90 -8.30 -12.62
N ASP A 551 -0.81 -8.50 -11.89
CA ASP A 551 0.33 -9.30 -12.32
C ASP A 551 0.17 -10.77 -11.89
N LEU A 552 1.14 -11.57 -12.31
CA LEU A 552 1.31 -12.98 -12.06
C LEU A 552 2.79 -13.23 -11.74
N VAL A 553 3.06 -13.92 -10.64
CA VAL A 553 4.33 -14.59 -10.39
C VAL A 553 4.12 -16.08 -10.67
N MET A 554 4.95 -16.62 -11.56
CA MET A 554 5.07 -18.04 -11.81
C MET A 554 6.50 -18.47 -11.52
N LEU A 555 6.69 -19.37 -10.56
CA LEU A 555 7.96 -20.02 -10.27
C LEU A 555 7.74 -21.52 -10.27
N GLN A 556 8.54 -22.26 -11.03
CA GLN A 556 8.51 -23.71 -11.00
C GLN A 556 9.91 -24.32 -10.95
N HIS A 557 10.10 -25.20 -9.97
CA HIS A 557 11.22 -26.13 -9.93
C HIS A 557 10.79 -27.49 -10.49
N LYS A 558 11.67 -28.13 -11.26
CA LYS A 558 11.57 -29.54 -11.67
C LYS A 558 12.83 -30.28 -11.24
N PHE A 559 12.65 -31.40 -10.56
CA PHE A 559 13.71 -32.29 -10.12
C PHE A 559 13.50 -33.66 -10.75
N MET A 560 14.40 -34.10 -11.63
CA MET A 560 14.42 -35.50 -12.03
C MET A 560 15.20 -36.27 -10.98
N VAL A 561 14.51 -37.09 -10.21
CA VAL A 561 15.08 -37.86 -9.11
C VAL A 561 15.20 -39.31 -9.53
N GLU A 562 16.38 -39.88 -9.36
CA GLU A 562 16.63 -41.33 -9.40
C GLU A 562 16.62 -41.84 -7.96
N TRP A 563 15.67 -42.70 -7.62
CA TRP A 563 15.55 -43.31 -6.29
C TRP A 563 16.51 -44.49 -6.11
N ALA A 564 16.72 -44.91 -4.87
CA ALA A 564 17.64 -46.00 -4.53
C ALA A 564 17.28 -47.36 -5.17
N ASP A 565 16.02 -47.56 -5.55
CA ASP A 565 15.54 -48.74 -6.28
C ASP A 565 15.74 -48.65 -7.80
N GLY A 566 16.31 -47.53 -8.29
CA GLY A 566 16.53 -47.23 -9.70
C GLY A 566 15.32 -46.62 -10.41
N SER A 567 14.19 -46.41 -9.73
CA SER A 567 13.04 -45.73 -10.33
C SER A 567 13.31 -44.23 -10.50
N GLU A 568 12.83 -43.67 -11.61
CA GLU A 568 12.92 -42.23 -11.88
C GLU A 568 11.58 -41.54 -11.66
N GLN A 569 11.62 -40.35 -11.07
CA GLN A 569 10.44 -39.52 -10.85
C GLN A 569 10.73 -38.04 -11.09
N MET A 570 9.85 -37.39 -11.85
CA MET A 570 9.82 -35.93 -11.96
C MET A 570 9.03 -35.35 -10.79
N LEU A 571 9.71 -34.67 -9.87
CA LEU A 571 9.08 -33.84 -8.85
C LEU A 571 8.95 -32.41 -9.36
N THR A 572 7.82 -31.77 -9.07
CA THR A 572 7.60 -30.36 -9.42
C THR A 572 7.13 -29.57 -8.21
N LEU A 573 7.75 -28.42 -7.98
CA LEU A 573 7.27 -27.42 -7.04
C LEU A 573 6.86 -26.18 -7.80
N THR A 574 5.59 -25.77 -7.67
CA THR A 574 5.04 -24.66 -8.45
C THR A 574 4.43 -23.64 -7.50
N LEU A 575 4.88 -22.39 -7.63
CA LEU A 575 4.28 -21.21 -7.04
C LEU A 575 3.59 -20.42 -8.15
N GLU A 576 2.26 -20.36 -8.10
CA GLU A 576 1.42 -19.52 -8.92
C GLU A 576 0.73 -18.48 -8.02
N GLN A 577 1.01 -17.20 -8.25
CA GLN A 577 0.43 -16.12 -7.45
C GLN A 577 0.01 -14.95 -8.33
N TYR A 578 -1.27 -14.60 -8.28
CA TYR A 578 -1.78 -13.36 -8.85
C TYR A 578 -1.68 -12.21 -7.85
N GLY A 579 -1.45 -11.00 -8.38
CA GLY A 579 -1.55 -9.77 -7.60
C GLY A 579 -2.98 -9.39 -7.27
N SER A 580 -3.15 -8.54 -6.25
CA SER A 580 -4.44 -7.97 -5.89
C SER A 580 -4.71 -6.72 -6.73
N PRO A 581 -5.85 -6.62 -7.45
CA PRO A 581 -6.23 -5.41 -8.20
C PRO A 581 -6.35 -4.14 -7.34
N SER A 582 -6.60 -4.31 -6.03
CA SER A 582 -6.76 -3.23 -5.05
C SER A 582 -5.70 -3.24 -3.96
N GLY A 583 -4.64 -4.04 -4.12
CA GLY A 583 -3.58 -4.22 -3.13
C GLY A 583 -2.21 -4.37 -3.79
N HIS A 584 -1.34 -5.16 -3.18
CA HIS A 584 0.00 -5.39 -3.72
C HIS A 584 -0.02 -6.29 -4.96
N SER A 585 0.88 -5.99 -5.89
CA SER A 585 1.23 -6.90 -6.97
C SER A 585 1.88 -8.17 -6.39
N ALA A 586 1.72 -9.31 -7.05
CA ALA A 586 2.37 -10.56 -6.67
C ALA A 586 3.90 -10.38 -6.63
N MET A 587 4.46 -9.65 -7.60
CA MET A 587 5.89 -9.36 -7.63
C MET A 587 6.33 -8.55 -6.41
N ALA A 588 5.62 -7.46 -6.07
CA ALA A 588 5.97 -6.64 -4.91
C ALA A 588 5.86 -7.43 -3.60
N TYR A 589 4.80 -8.24 -3.48
CA TYR A 589 4.55 -9.05 -2.30
C TYR A 589 5.59 -10.17 -2.14
N LYS A 590 5.90 -10.91 -3.21
CA LYS A 590 6.81 -12.07 -3.16
C LYS A 590 8.29 -11.69 -3.26
N SER A 591 8.62 -10.49 -3.73
CA SER A 591 10.01 -9.98 -3.69
C SER A 591 10.44 -9.50 -2.32
N ASN A 592 9.51 -9.46 -1.37
CA ASN A 592 9.76 -9.00 -0.01
C ASN A 592 9.46 -10.12 0.99
N ASN A 593 10.46 -10.96 1.28
CA ASN A 593 10.34 -12.05 2.24
C ASN A 593 11.03 -11.77 3.57
N LEU A 594 11.03 -10.50 4.00
CA LEU A 594 11.49 -10.10 5.32
C LEU A 594 10.72 -10.79 6.46
N TYR A 595 9.56 -11.38 6.18
CA TYR A 595 8.86 -12.22 7.16
C TYR A 595 9.63 -13.49 7.54
N LEU A 596 10.59 -13.90 6.71
CA LEU A 596 11.52 -14.99 7.03
C LEU A 596 12.58 -14.57 8.05
N LEU A 597 12.74 -13.28 8.33
CA LEU A 597 13.57 -12.80 9.44
C LEU A 597 12.91 -13.05 10.81
N GLY A 598 11.66 -13.54 10.85
CA GLY A 598 10.92 -13.78 12.09
C GLY A 598 10.23 -12.54 12.68
N PRO A 599 9.62 -12.66 13.87
CA PRO A 599 8.99 -11.55 14.56
C PRO A 599 10.06 -10.63 15.19
N GLY A 600 10.63 -9.74 14.37
CA GLY A 600 11.50 -8.65 14.81
C GLY A 600 13.00 -8.89 14.61
N MET A 601 13.79 -7.88 14.99
CA MET A 601 15.27 -7.90 14.98
C MET A 601 15.87 -9.04 15.81
N ASP A 602 15.13 -9.56 16.79
CA ASP A 602 15.55 -10.70 17.60
C ASP A 602 15.76 -11.97 16.77
N GLY A 603 15.10 -12.10 15.61
CA GLY A 603 15.32 -13.19 14.67
C GLY A 603 16.66 -13.10 13.91
N LEU A 604 17.24 -11.90 13.76
CA LEU A 604 18.61 -11.74 13.26
C LEU A 604 19.63 -12.19 14.31
N HIS A 605 19.35 -11.97 15.61
CA HIS A 605 20.23 -12.42 16.70
C HIS A 605 19.99 -13.87 17.15
N GLY A 606 18.90 -14.50 16.72
CA GLY A 606 18.51 -15.86 17.12
C GLY A 606 18.69 -16.90 16.03
N LEU A 607 19.44 -17.96 16.33
CA LEU A 607 19.50 -19.32 15.74
C LEU A 607 19.66 -19.54 14.22
N TYR A 608 19.26 -18.62 13.34
CA TYR A 608 19.07 -18.91 11.92
C TYR A 608 20.13 -18.26 11.01
N PHE A 609 20.60 -17.03 11.29
CA PHE A 609 21.51 -16.30 10.39
C PHE A 609 22.99 -16.33 10.80
N GLN A 610 23.88 -16.47 9.82
CA GLN A 610 25.33 -16.46 10.02
C GLN A 610 25.89 -15.03 9.93
N VAL A 611 26.84 -14.70 10.82
CA VAL A 611 27.61 -13.46 10.76
C VAL A 611 28.47 -13.46 9.49
N GLY A 612 28.53 -12.33 8.79
CA GLY A 612 29.18 -12.19 7.49
C GLY A 612 28.18 -11.99 6.34
N VAL A 613 28.66 -12.20 5.12
CA VAL A 613 27.88 -12.09 3.87
C VAL A 613 27.22 -13.43 3.59
N SER A 614 25.90 -13.49 3.80
CA SER A 614 25.12 -14.74 3.73
C SER A 614 24.04 -14.70 2.65
N GLN A 615 23.57 -15.90 2.30
CA GLN A 615 22.46 -16.21 1.39
C GLN A 615 21.60 -17.30 2.06
N PRO A 616 20.31 -17.47 1.70
CA PRO A 616 19.42 -18.48 2.31
C PRO A 616 19.69 -19.89 1.76
N VAL A 617 20.96 -20.27 1.68
CA VAL A 617 21.40 -21.58 1.20
C VAL A 617 21.95 -22.49 2.30
N ALA A 618 22.16 -21.95 3.51
CA ALA A 618 22.64 -22.72 4.65
C ALA A 618 21.49 -23.31 5.47
N ARG A 619 21.69 -24.55 5.95
CA ARG A 619 20.75 -25.36 6.76
C ARG A 619 20.01 -24.67 7.90
N PRO A 620 20.59 -23.71 8.65
CA PRO A 620 19.84 -23.06 9.71
C PRO A 620 18.88 -21.97 9.20
N ILE A 621 18.85 -21.61 7.91
CA ILE A 621 18.15 -20.38 7.45
C ILE A 621 16.76 -20.64 6.88
N TYR A 622 16.48 -21.84 6.34
CA TYR A 622 15.31 -22.09 5.48
C TYR A 622 14.15 -22.83 6.15
#